data_AF-A0A7S3AL58-F1
#
_entry.id   AF-A0A7S3AL58-F1
#
_cell.length_a   1.000
_cell.length_b   1.000
_cell.length_c   1.000
_cell.angle_alpha   90.00
_cell.angle_beta   90.00
_cell.angle_gamma   90.00
#
_symmetry.space_group_name_H-M   'P 1'
#
loop_
_entity.id
_entity.type
_entity.pdbx_description
1 polymer ?
#
loop_
_entity_poly.entity_id
_entity_poly.type
_entity_poly.pdbx_seq_one_letter_code
_entity_poly.pdbx_strand_id
1 'polypeptide(L)'
;RIVERHPRWKALLQHHGAHVARSTATNQGGVIAAELLEINLRSTAADAAHLPPVSRKIPGGLPLKSVKLIACQLFKIEPTKQQLLYSPPGQDKDIPELLDDDSRSLQDLGVVSGGTIVVEDGA
;
A
#
# COMPACT_ATOMS: atom_id res chain seq x y z
N ARG A 1 -21.75 23.91 -10.53
CA ARG A 1 -20.30 24.00 -10.24
C ARG A 1 -20.08 23.98 -8.74
N ILE A 2 -19.37 22.98 -8.20
CA ILE A 2 -19.16 22.81 -6.74
C ILE A 2 -18.30 23.94 -6.15
N VAL A 3 -17.30 24.40 -6.90
CA VAL A 3 -16.36 25.45 -6.47
C VAL A 3 -17.03 26.81 -6.23
N GLU A 4 -18.08 27.13 -7.00
CA GLU A 4 -18.82 28.40 -6.86
C GLU A 4 -19.78 28.40 -5.64
N ARG A 5 -20.26 27.22 -5.21
CA ARG A 5 -21.22 27.08 -4.11
C ARG A 5 -20.57 26.78 -2.76
N HIS A 6 -19.32 26.34 -2.78
CA HIS A 6 -18.59 25.92 -1.59
C HIS A 6 -17.21 26.57 -1.57
N PRO A 7 -17.08 27.84 -1.12
CA PRO A 7 -15.81 28.56 -1.11
C PRO A 7 -14.73 27.88 -0.26
N ARG A 8 -15.14 27.06 0.74
CA ARG A 8 -14.26 26.26 1.59
C ARG A 8 -13.82 24.94 0.96
N TRP A 9 -14.39 24.53 -0.17
CA TRP A 9 -14.07 23.26 -0.85
C TRP A 9 -12.58 23.14 -1.17
N LYS A 10 -11.95 24.23 -1.62
CA LYS A 10 -10.52 24.24 -1.96
C LYS A 10 -9.63 24.00 -0.74
N ALA A 11 -9.94 24.63 0.39
CA ALA A 11 -9.21 24.43 1.63
C ALA A 11 -9.44 23.01 2.17
N LEU A 12 -10.69 22.52 2.13
CA LEU A 12 -11.02 21.17 2.57
C LEU A 12 -10.29 20.10 1.73
N LEU A 13 -10.23 20.29 0.41
CA LEU A 13 -9.51 19.41 -0.51
C LEU A 13 -8.00 19.44 -0.28
N GLN A 14 -7.44 20.58 0.16
CA GLN A 14 -6.03 20.67 0.51
C GLN A 14 -5.70 19.94 1.83
N HIS A 15 -6.59 19.97 2.82
CA HIS A 15 -6.35 19.35 4.12
C HIS A 15 -6.80 17.88 4.21
N HIS A 16 -7.83 17.50 3.47
CA HIS A 16 -8.51 16.21 3.58
C HIS A 16 -8.78 15.54 2.23
N GLY A 17 -8.33 16.13 1.12
CA GLY A 17 -8.43 15.47 -0.16
C GLY A 17 -7.63 14.18 -0.11
N ALA A 18 -8.30 13.07 -0.44
CA ALA A 18 -7.60 11.84 -0.75
C ALA A 18 -6.49 12.20 -1.75
N HIS A 19 -5.28 11.70 -1.51
CA HIS A 19 -4.19 11.81 -2.46
C HIS A 19 -4.55 10.95 -3.67
N VAL A 20 -5.46 11.43 -4.52
CA VAL A 20 -5.53 11.00 -5.91
C VAL A 20 -4.19 11.43 -6.46
N ALA A 21 -3.23 10.50 -6.48
CA ALA A 21 -1.91 10.74 -7.02
C ALA A 21 -2.12 11.39 -8.38
N ARG A 22 -1.81 12.69 -8.45
CA ARG A 22 -1.93 13.44 -9.69
C ARG A 22 -0.79 12.89 -10.53
N SER A 23 -1.10 11.96 -11.43
CA SER A 23 -0.12 11.29 -12.29
C SER A 23 0.58 12.33 -13.15
N THR A 24 1.67 12.92 -12.65
CA THR A 24 2.59 13.74 -13.43
C THR A 24 3.52 12.79 -14.16
N ALA A 25 3.00 12.08 -15.15
CA ALA A 25 3.78 11.19 -15.99
C ALA A 25 4.51 12.02 -17.07
N THR A 26 5.73 12.44 -16.75
CA THR A 26 6.76 12.72 -17.75
C THR A 26 7.90 11.76 -17.49
N ASN A 27 7.83 10.53 -18.00
CA ASN A 27 9.04 9.76 -18.32
C ASN A 27 8.75 8.61 -19.29
N GLN A 28 9.60 8.54 -20.31
CA GLN A 28 9.55 7.68 -21.47
C GLN A 28 10.09 6.27 -21.13
N GLY A 29 9.30 5.49 -20.40
CA GLY A 29 9.51 4.05 -20.22
C GLY A 29 8.21 3.32 -20.54
N GLY A 30 8.29 2.09 -21.08
CA GLY A 30 7.11 1.31 -21.46
C GLY A 30 6.07 1.25 -20.32
N VAL A 31 4.79 1.09 -20.67
CA VAL A 31 3.59 1.23 -19.81
C VAL A 31 3.70 0.58 -18.41
N ILE A 32 4.55 -0.44 -18.24
CA ILE A 32 4.75 -1.18 -16.99
C ILE A 32 5.84 -0.58 -16.07
N ALA A 33 6.78 0.20 -16.59
CA ALA A 33 7.85 0.82 -15.80
C ALA A 33 7.38 2.08 -15.04
N ALA A 34 6.24 2.66 -15.44
CA ALA A 34 5.78 3.95 -14.92
C ALA A 34 5.11 3.89 -13.53
N GLU A 35 4.83 2.70 -12.98
CA GLU A 35 4.03 2.57 -11.75
C GLU A 35 4.55 1.48 -10.78
N LEU A 36 5.88 1.37 -10.62
CA LEU A 36 6.46 0.57 -9.54
C LEU A 36 6.37 1.33 -8.21
N LEU A 37 5.71 0.71 -7.23
CA LEU A 37 5.66 1.18 -5.84
C LEU A 37 6.82 0.57 -5.07
N GLU A 38 7.61 1.40 -4.38
CA GLU A 38 8.60 0.92 -3.41
C GLU A 38 7.89 0.70 -2.06
N ILE A 39 7.72 -0.55 -1.66
CA ILE A 39 6.97 -0.93 -0.46
C ILE A 39 7.89 -1.62 0.54
N ASN A 40 7.76 -1.25 1.81
CA ASN A 40 8.44 -1.94 2.92
C ASN A 40 7.55 -3.05 3.46
N LEU A 41 8.04 -4.29 3.45
CA LEU A 41 7.35 -5.44 4.02
C LEU A 41 7.98 -5.79 5.36
N ARG A 42 7.18 -5.90 6.43
CA ARG A 42 7.64 -6.42 7.73
C ARG A 42 6.65 -7.43 8.27
N SER A 43 7.11 -8.35 9.11
CA SER A 43 6.25 -9.32 9.77
C SER A 43 6.19 -9.07 11.27
N THR A 44 5.00 -9.22 11.86
CA THR A 44 4.78 -9.25 13.32
C THR A 44 4.41 -10.65 13.82
N ALA A 45 4.18 -11.62 12.92
CA ALA A 45 3.95 -13.01 13.28
C ALA A 45 5.12 -13.57 14.10
N ALA A 46 4.83 -14.35 15.15
CA ALA A 46 5.81 -14.83 16.12
C ALA A 46 7.03 -15.51 15.47
N ASP A 47 6.79 -16.37 14.47
CA ASP A 47 7.83 -17.13 13.78
C ASP A 47 8.70 -16.28 12.84
N ALA A 48 8.25 -15.08 12.48
CA ALA A 48 8.91 -14.21 11.51
C ALA A 48 9.22 -12.80 12.05
N ALA A 49 8.85 -12.49 13.30
CA ALA A 49 9.05 -11.17 13.91
C ALA A 49 10.53 -10.78 14.06
N HIS A 50 11.42 -11.77 14.08
CA HIS A 50 12.87 -11.55 14.13
C HIS A 50 13.49 -11.22 12.76
N LEU A 51 12.75 -11.41 11.67
CA LEU A 51 13.24 -11.14 10.32
C LEU A 51 13.23 -9.63 10.05
N PRO A 52 14.28 -9.07 9.43
CA PRO A 52 14.33 -7.66 9.13
C PRO A 52 13.27 -7.27 8.08
N PRO A 53 12.74 -6.04 8.13
CA PRO A 53 11.90 -5.52 7.05
C PRO A 53 12.62 -5.55 5.70
N VAL A 54 11.87 -5.85 4.64
CA VAL A 54 12.39 -5.97 3.27
C VAL A 54 11.69 -4.98 2.36
N SER A 55 12.44 -4.08 1.74
CA SER A 55 11.94 -3.18 0.71
C SER A 55 11.87 -3.89 -0.64
N ARG A 56 10.73 -3.81 -1.32
CA ARG A 56 10.51 -4.38 -2.66
C ARG A 56 9.84 -3.37 -3.57
N LYS A 57 10.27 -3.36 -4.83
CA LYS A 57 9.58 -2.64 -5.90
C LYS A 57 8.52 -3.55 -6.50
N ILE A 58 7.26 -3.18 -6.35
CA ILE A 58 6.10 -3.98 -6.75
C ILE A 58 5.23 -3.14 -7.70
N PRO A 59 4.76 -3.70 -8.83
CA PRO A 59 3.82 -2.98 -9.69
C PRO A 59 2.54 -2.62 -8.93
N GLY A 60 2.09 -1.36 -9.04
CA GLY A 60 0.88 -0.91 -8.34
C GLY A 60 -0.41 -1.60 -8.80
N GLY A 61 -0.47 -2.04 -10.06
CA GLY A 61 -1.59 -2.81 -10.61
C GLY A 61 -1.64 -4.29 -10.18
N LEU A 62 -0.66 -4.76 -9.40
CA LEU A 62 -0.64 -6.15 -8.91
C LEU A 62 -1.75 -6.35 -7.86
N PRO A 63 -2.53 -7.46 -7.92
CA PRO A 63 -3.55 -7.72 -6.91
C PRO A 63 -2.94 -8.07 -5.55
N LEU A 64 -3.67 -7.78 -4.47
CA LEU A 64 -3.23 -8.03 -3.09
C LEU A 64 -2.85 -9.50 -2.83
N LYS A 65 -3.55 -10.47 -3.45
CA LYS A 65 -3.19 -11.90 -3.37
C LYS A 65 -1.75 -12.19 -3.76
N SER A 66 -1.20 -11.44 -4.72
CA SER A 66 0.18 -11.62 -5.17
C SER A 66 1.18 -11.07 -4.15
N VAL A 67 0.82 -10.03 -3.39
CA VAL A 67 1.62 -9.56 -2.26
C VAL A 67 1.65 -10.60 -1.13
N LYS A 68 0.54 -11.29 -0.86
CA LYS A 68 0.51 -12.41 0.11
C LYS A 68 1.44 -13.56 -0.30
N LEU A 69 1.53 -13.86 -1.60
CA LEU A 69 2.49 -14.84 -2.13
C LEU A 69 3.95 -14.38 -1.93
N ILE A 70 4.24 -13.10 -2.18
CA ILE A 70 5.57 -12.53 -1.93
C ILE A 70 5.92 -12.60 -0.42
N ALA A 71 4.99 -12.20 0.45
CA ALA A 71 5.14 -12.28 1.89
C ALA A 71 5.34 -13.72 2.38
N CYS A 72 4.64 -14.69 1.80
CA CYS A 72 4.83 -16.11 2.11
C CYS A 72 6.27 -16.57 1.79
N GLN A 73 6.82 -16.15 0.65
CA GLN A 73 8.20 -16.49 0.29
C GLN A 73 9.23 -15.90 1.26
N LEU A 74 9.00 -14.67 1.74
CA LEU A 74 9.88 -13.95 2.65
C LEU A 74 9.79 -14.45 4.10
N PHE A 75 8.58 -14.61 4.61
CA PHE A 75 8.31 -14.83 6.03
C PHE A 75 7.82 -16.24 6.37
N LYS A 76 7.62 -17.10 5.36
CA LYS A 76 7.17 -18.51 5.50
C LYS A 76 5.79 -18.69 6.14
N ILE A 77 4.96 -17.65 6.12
CA ILE A 77 3.56 -17.67 6.57
C ILE A 77 2.66 -18.05 5.39
N GLU A 78 1.70 -18.95 5.59
CA GLU A 78 0.77 -19.35 4.53
C GLU A 78 -0.15 -18.19 4.11
N PRO A 79 -0.38 -17.90 2.81
CA PRO A 79 -1.21 -16.77 2.36
C PRO A 79 -2.61 -16.69 2.98
N THR A 80 -3.23 -17.83 3.27
CA THR A 80 -4.58 -17.91 3.88
C THR A 80 -4.61 -17.45 5.33
N LYS A 81 -3.47 -17.55 6.03
CA LYS A 81 -3.26 -17.11 7.41
C LYS A 81 -2.68 -15.71 7.50
N GLN A 82 -2.46 -15.02 6.37
CA GLN A 82 -1.89 -13.69 6.40
C GLN A 82 -2.97 -12.63 6.50
N GLN A 83 -2.87 -11.77 7.51
CA GLN A 83 -3.56 -10.49 7.55
C GLN A 83 -2.57 -9.38 7.17
N LEU A 84 -2.92 -8.56 6.18
CA LEU A 84 -2.06 -7.48 5.71
C LEU A 84 -2.59 -6.14 6.21
N LEU A 85 -1.74 -5.40 6.91
CA LEU A 85 -2.04 -4.06 7.41
C LEU A 85 -1.14 -3.04 6.73
N TYR A 86 -1.68 -1.87 6.38
CA TYR A 86 -0.99 -0.82 5.65
C TYR A 86 -0.80 0.45 6.48
N SER A 87 0.42 0.98 6.46
CA SER A 87 0.76 2.29 6.99
C SER A 87 1.31 3.16 5.86
N PRO A 88 0.69 4.32 5.57
CA PRO A 88 1.22 5.29 4.62
C PRO A 88 2.61 5.81 5.03
N PRO A 89 3.42 6.32 4.08
CA PRO A 89 4.74 6.84 4.38
C PRO A 89 4.67 7.98 5.40
N GLY A 90 5.46 7.87 6.47
CA GLY A 90 5.52 8.86 7.55
C GLY A 90 4.39 8.77 8.58
N GLN A 91 3.49 7.78 8.46
CA GLN A 91 2.37 7.53 9.37
C GLN A 91 2.53 6.21 10.15
N ASP A 92 3.77 5.77 10.40
CA ASP A 92 4.06 4.50 11.09
C ASP A 92 3.56 4.42 12.54
N LYS A 93 3.12 5.55 13.12
CA LYS A 93 2.56 5.66 14.47
C LYS A 93 1.03 5.62 14.50
N ASP A 94 0.39 5.78 13.36
CA ASP A 94 -1.07 5.74 13.25
C ASP A 94 -1.54 4.29 13.19
N ILE A 95 -2.84 4.07 13.43
CA ILE A 95 -3.45 2.75 13.36
C ILE A 95 -3.40 2.28 11.90
N PRO A 96 -2.72 1.15 11.59
CA PRO A 96 -2.64 0.63 10.23
C PRO A 96 -4.02 0.24 9.67
N GLU A 97 -4.20 0.40 8.35
CA GLU A 97 -5.44 0.04 7.65
C GLU A 97 -5.41 -1.43 7.20
N LEU A 98 -6.51 -2.16 7.37
CA LEU A 98 -6.61 -3.55 6.90
C LEU A 98 -6.76 -3.60 5.38
N LEU A 99 -5.93 -4.43 4.72
CA LEU A 99 -6.09 -4.80 3.32
C LEU A 99 -6.73 -6.20 3.24
N ASP A 100 -8.01 -6.28 2.87
CA ASP A 100 -8.81 -7.52 2.90
C ASP A 100 -9.32 -8.01 1.53
N ASP A 101 -9.37 -7.13 0.53
CA ASP A 101 -9.79 -7.51 -0.81
C ASP A 101 -8.62 -8.03 -1.67
N ASP A 102 -8.45 -9.35 -1.68
CA ASP A 102 -7.41 -10.07 -2.43
C ASP A 102 -7.48 -9.88 -3.96
N SER A 103 -8.62 -9.42 -4.48
CA SER A 103 -8.84 -9.24 -5.91
C SER A 103 -8.44 -7.84 -6.41
N ARG A 104 -8.41 -6.85 -5.52
CA ARG A 104 -8.08 -5.45 -5.86
C ARG A 104 -6.59 -5.23 -5.98
N SER A 105 -6.23 -4.26 -6.83
CA SER A 105 -4.84 -3.84 -6.99
C SER A 105 -4.36 -3.02 -5.80
N LEU A 106 -3.04 -2.94 -5.61
CA LEU A 106 -2.45 -2.10 -4.56
C LEU A 106 -2.84 -0.63 -4.72
N GLN A 107 -2.87 -0.11 -5.96
CA GLN A 107 -3.32 1.26 -6.21
C GLN A 107 -4.79 1.47 -5.86
N ASP A 108 -5.68 0.52 -6.19
CA ASP A 108 -7.10 0.63 -5.84
C ASP A 108 -7.28 0.64 -4.32
N LEU A 109 -6.46 -0.14 -3.61
CA LEU A 109 -6.40 -0.18 -2.15
C LEU A 109 -5.72 1.05 -1.52
N GLY A 110 -5.33 2.05 -2.31
CA GLY A 110 -4.73 3.29 -1.82
C GLY A 110 -3.28 3.16 -1.38
N VAL A 111 -2.61 2.05 -1.71
CA VAL A 111 -1.20 1.84 -1.39
C VAL A 111 -0.33 2.74 -2.25
N VAL A 112 0.50 3.54 -1.59
CA VAL A 112 1.47 4.44 -2.22
C VAL A 112 2.91 4.04 -1.93
N SER A 113 3.82 4.46 -2.81
CA SER A 113 5.26 4.25 -2.67
C SER A 113 5.80 4.88 -1.38
N GLY A 114 6.74 4.19 -0.73
CA GLY A 114 7.30 4.52 0.57
C GLY A 114 6.50 3.99 1.76
N GLY A 115 5.29 3.44 1.54
CA GLY A 115 4.47 2.88 2.60
C GLY A 115 4.99 1.53 3.13
N THR A 116 4.44 1.13 4.28
CA THR A 116 4.78 -0.11 4.97
C THR A 116 3.57 -1.05 4.97
N ILE A 117 3.77 -2.29 4.53
CA ILE A 117 2.81 -3.38 4.70
C ILE A 117 3.33 -4.30 5.83
N VAL A 118 2.53 -4.45 6.87
CA VAL A 118 2.75 -5.34 8.00
C VAL A 118 2.00 -6.64 7.75
N VAL A 119 2.71 -7.76 7.85
CA VAL A 119 2.16 -9.11 7.74
C VAL A 119 1.96 -9.66 9.14
N GLU A 120 0.72 -9.94 9.49
CA GLU A 120 0.35 -10.58 10.75
C GLU A 120 -0.16 -12.00 10.49
N ASP A 121 -0.10 -12.84 11.52
CA ASP A 121 -0.73 -14.16 11.52
C ASP A 121 -2.22 -13.99 11.90
N GLY A 122 -3.09 -14.03 10.90
CA GLY A 122 -4.53 -14.08 11.04
C GLY A 122 -4.93 -15.47 11.48
N ALA A 123 -5.14 -15.62 12.79
CA ALA A 123 -5.61 -16.84 13.42
C ALA A 123 -7.01 -17.27 12.94
#